data_AF-A0A437UKA8-F1
#
_entry.id   AF-A0A437UKA8-F1
#
_cell.length_a   1.000
_cell.length_b   1.000
_cell.length_c   1.000
_cell.angle_alpha   90.00
_cell.angle_beta   90.00
_cell.angle_gamma   90.00
#
_symmetry.space_group_name_H-M   'P 1'
#
loop_
_entity.id
_entity.type
_entity.pdbx_description
1 polymer ?
#
loop_
_entity_poly.entity_id
_entity_poly.type
_entity_poly.pdbx_seq_one_letter_code
_entity_poly.pdbx_strand_id
1 'polypeptide(L)'
;MKSKLTLYSLLGVFSVCIGIAFLNNTLLGNDPIGVFYDGIREFSGFSQPELGKVSNYINIILLVFLFVCGRNYFSVGTFLYLIPYGSFISIGSRVYTWLFVNIDSSFRIIISILGCLLYYFGISLFIACNIGTDPFNGFVFAIQDKIGWSLRKVKISLDILLVIIGVILGGKAGVFTIVTALTTGPVVQCLSGYFSKQLHSSES
;
A
#
# COMPACT_ATOMS: atom_id res chain seq x y z
N MET A 1 7.97 -0.78 -25.18
CA MET A 1 7.06 0.25 -24.64
C MET A 1 6.27 -0.26 -23.44
N LYS A 2 5.28 -1.16 -23.62
CA LYS A 2 4.57 -1.82 -22.51
C LYS A 2 5.51 -2.50 -21.49
N SER A 3 6.61 -3.09 -21.94
CA SER A 3 7.63 -3.72 -21.08
C SER A 3 8.32 -2.73 -20.11
N LYS A 4 8.63 -1.49 -20.54
CA LYS A 4 9.26 -0.48 -19.67
C LYS A 4 8.30 0.01 -18.58
N LEU A 5 7.05 0.32 -18.95
CA LEU A 5 6.02 0.72 -17.98
C LEU A 5 5.69 -0.40 -16.99
N THR A 6 5.68 -1.65 -17.47
CA THR A 6 5.53 -2.82 -16.59
C THR A 6 6.68 -2.91 -15.59
N LEU A 7 7.93 -2.72 -16.04
CA LEU A 7 9.09 -2.70 -15.15
C LEU A 7 8.99 -1.58 -14.10
N TYR A 8 8.66 -0.35 -14.50
CA TYR A 8 8.49 0.76 -13.57
C TYR A 8 7.36 0.55 -12.59
N SER A 9 6.26 -0.07 -13.02
CA SER A 9 5.17 -0.44 -12.12
C SER A 9 5.61 -1.46 -11.07
N LEU A 10 6.38 -2.48 -11.46
CA LEU A 10 6.92 -3.49 -10.54
C LEU A 10 7.91 -2.87 -9.55
N LEU A 11 8.75 -1.95 -10.01
CA LEU A 11 9.62 -1.15 -9.14
C LEU A 11 8.80 -0.31 -8.15
N GLY A 12 7.71 0.30 -8.62
CA GLY A 12 6.77 1.05 -7.77
C GLY A 12 6.16 0.16 -6.68
N VAL A 13 5.62 -1.00 -7.07
CA VAL A 13 5.05 -1.99 -6.14
C VAL A 13 6.10 -2.50 -5.15
N PHE A 14 7.32 -2.77 -5.62
CA PHE A 14 8.44 -3.15 -4.76
C PHE A 14 8.72 -2.07 -3.73
N SER A 15 8.90 -0.81 -4.14
CA SER A 15 9.12 0.32 -3.23
C SER A 15 7.98 0.51 -2.23
N VAL A 16 6.71 0.36 -2.65
CA VAL A 16 5.56 0.35 -1.73
C VAL A 16 5.76 -0.72 -0.66
N CYS A 17 6.00 -1.96 -1.07
CA CYS A 17 6.06 -3.09 -0.16
C CYS A 17 7.24 -3.01 0.82
N ILE A 18 8.39 -2.51 0.38
CA ILE A 18 9.53 -2.24 1.28
C ILE A 18 9.17 -1.14 2.28
N GLY A 19 8.53 -0.06 1.83
CA GLY A 19 8.08 1.02 2.70
C GLY A 19 7.10 0.56 3.78
N ILE A 20 6.07 -0.19 3.38
CA ILE A 20 5.08 -0.79 4.28
C ILE A 20 5.73 -1.77 5.25
N ALA A 21 6.68 -2.60 4.79
CA ALA A 21 7.40 -3.51 5.67
C ALA A 21 8.21 -2.75 6.74
N PHE A 22 8.88 -1.66 6.38
CA PHE A 22 9.65 -0.86 7.34
C PHE A 22 8.74 -0.20 8.37
N LEU A 23 7.65 0.44 7.93
CA LEU A 23 6.64 1.02 8.82
C LEU A 23 6.04 -0.02 9.79
N ASN A 24 5.71 -1.20 9.28
CA ASN A 24 5.16 -2.26 10.09
C ASN A 24 6.13 -2.74 11.19
N ASN A 25 7.42 -2.88 10.86
CA ASN A 25 8.41 -3.40 11.82
C ASN A 25 8.89 -2.32 12.82
N THR A 26 8.73 -1.03 12.52
CA THR A 26 9.00 0.05 13.49
C THR A 26 7.91 0.19 14.56
N LEU A 27 6.73 -0.41 14.39
CA LEU A 27 5.61 -0.37 15.34
C LEU A 27 5.12 1.06 15.68
N LEU A 28 5.48 2.06 14.89
CA LEU A 28 5.09 3.47 15.08
C LEU A 28 3.85 3.86 14.25
N GLY A 29 3.16 2.86 13.70
CA GLY A 29 2.02 3.02 12.81
C GLY A 29 2.36 2.70 11.35
N ASN A 30 1.32 2.37 10.60
CA ASN A 30 1.37 2.11 9.17
C ASN A 30 0.26 2.89 8.44
N ASP A 31 0.22 2.85 7.12
CA ASP A 31 -0.90 3.40 6.35
C ASP A 31 -2.24 2.70 6.71
N PRO A 32 -3.41 3.30 6.40
CA PRO A 32 -4.72 2.73 6.75
C PRO A 32 -4.92 1.27 6.34
N ILE A 33 -4.44 0.89 5.15
CA ILE A 33 -4.53 -0.49 4.66
C ILE A 33 -3.54 -1.38 5.42
N GLY A 34 -2.31 -0.89 5.64
CA GLY A 34 -1.30 -1.56 6.45
C GLY A 34 -1.76 -1.84 7.89
N VAL A 35 -2.47 -0.92 8.54
CA VAL A 35 -3.05 -1.13 9.88
C VAL A 35 -4.10 -2.24 9.88
N PHE A 36 -4.95 -2.27 8.85
CA PHE A 36 -5.91 -3.36 8.67
C PHE A 36 -5.22 -4.71 8.48
N TYR A 37 -4.17 -4.77 7.65
CA TYR A 37 -3.37 -5.98 7.44
C TYR A 37 -2.66 -6.44 8.71
N ASP A 38 -2.09 -5.50 9.47
CA ASP A 38 -1.43 -5.79 10.74
C ASP A 38 -2.42 -6.27 11.81
N GLY A 39 -3.65 -5.72 11.82
CA GLY A 39 -4.73 -6.19 12.69
C GLY A 39 -5.13 -7.63 12.40
N ILE A 40 -5.36 -7.99 11.14
CA ILE A 40 -5.67 -9.38 10.78
C ILE A 40 -4.50 -10.30 11.11
N ARG A 41 -3.25 -9.84 10.93
CA ARG A 41 -2.05 -10.60 11.29
C ARG A 41 -2.02 -10.93 12.78
N GLU A 42 -2.23 -9.93 13.64
CA GLU A 42 -2.24 -10.10 15.09
C GLU A 42 -3.38 -11.01 15.53
N PHE A 43 -4.61 -10.75 15.06
CA PHE A 43 -5.79 -11.57 15.38
C PHE A 43 -5.62 -13.04 14.96
N SER A 44 -4.93 -13.30 13.85
CA SER A 44 -4.68 -14.65 13.34
C SER A 44 -3.48 -15.35 13.99
N GLY A 45 -2.77 -14.69 14.93
CA GLY A 45 -1.62 -15.25 15.65
C GLY A 45 -0.33 -15.34 14.84
N PHE A 46 -0.21 -14.61 13.73
CA PHE A 46 1.04 -14.56 12.94
C PHE A 46 2.05 -13.59 13.53
N SER A 47 3.34 -13.90 13.41
CA SER A 47 4.41 -13.01 13.91
C SER A 47 4.56 -11.74 13.07
N GLN A 48 5.13 -10.67 13.64
CA GLN A 48 5.29 -9.36 12.96
C GLN A 48 5.90 -9.45 11.54
N PRO A 49 6.97 -10.23 11.28
CA PRO A 49 7.58 -10.33 9.95
C PRO A 49 6.72 -11.06 8.92
N GLU A 50 5.65 -11.72 9.35
CA GLU A 50 4.74 -12.49 8.49
C GLU A 50 3.59 -11.66 7.92
N LEU A 51 3.61 -10.33 8.08
CA LEU A 51 2.64 -9.42 7.46
C LEU A 51 2.42 -9.74 5.97
N GLY A 52 3.50 -10.04 5.24
CA GLY A 52 3.43 -10.37 3.82
C GLY A 52 2.57 -11.60 3.50
N LYS A 53 2.55 -12.63 4.35
CA LYS A 53 1.68 -13.80 4.17
C LYS A 53 0.20 -13.40 4.31
N VAL A 54 -0.10 -12.62 5.34
CA VAL A 54 -1.45 -12.15 5.64
C VAL A 54 -1.97 -11.22 4.54
N SER A 55 -1.12 -10.30 4.07
CA SER A 55 -1.44 -9.43 2.94
C SER A 55 -1.80 -10.25 1.69
N ASN A 56 -1.10 -11.35 1.40
CA ASN A 56 -1.44 -12.22 0.27
C ASN A 56 -2.82 -12.87 0.41
N TYR A 57 -3.18 -13.37 1.60
CA TYR A 57 -4.50 -13.94 1.82
C TYR A 57 -5.62 -12.91 1.63
N ILE A 58 -5.45 -11.71 2.20
CA ILE A 58 -6.44 -10.63 2.06
C ILE A 58 -6.52 -10.15 0.61
N ASN A 59 -5.39 -10.03 -0.08
CA ASN A 59 -5.31 -9.67 -1.49
C ASN A 59 -6.07 -10.67 -2.39
N ILE A 60 -6.01 -11.97 -2.10
CA ILE A 60 -6.80 -12.99 -2.81
C ILE A 60 -8.30 -12.76 -2.58
N ILE A 61 -8.72 -12.49 -1.35
CA ILE A 61 -10.12 -12.20 -1.02
C ILE A 61 -10.60 -10.94 -1.75
N LEU A 62 -9.81 -9.87 -1.74
CA LEU A 62 -10.11 -8.63 -2.47
C LEU A 62 -10.19 -8.86 -3.98
N LEU A 63 -9.31 -9.69 -4.54
CA LEU A 63 -9.34 -10.04 -5.96
C LEU A 63 -10.62 -10.78 -6.33
N VAL A 64 -11.04 -11.76 -5.52
CA VAL A 64 -12.32 -12.47 -5.72
C VAL A 64 -13.50 -11.49 -5.61
N PHE A 65 -13.48 -10.60 -4.61
CA PHE A 65 -14.52 -9.58 -4.46
C PHE A 65 -14.59 -8.65 -5.67
N LEU A 66 -13.46 -8.13 -6.14
CA LEU A 66 -13.40 -7.26 -7.32
C LEU A 66 -13.86 -7.99 -8.58
N PHE A 67 -13.53 -9.26 -8.73
CA PHE A 67 -13.98 -10.05 -9.87
C PHE A 67 -15.51 -10.16 -9.95
N VAL A 68 -16.19 -10.25 -8.79
CA VAL A 68 -17.66 -10.35 -8.72
C VAL A 68 -18.34 -8.98 -8.78
N CYS A 69 -17.85 -8.01 -8.00
CA CYS A 69 -18.55 -6.74 -7.75
C CYS A 69 -18.04 -5.55 -8.58
N GLY A 70 -16.85 -5.64 -9.16
CA GLY A 70 -16.13 -4.52 -9.77
C GLY A 70 -15.29 -4.94 -10.96
N ARG A 71 -15.80 -5.89 -11.77
CA ARG A 71 -15.07 -6.54 -12.87
C ARG A 71 -14.48 -5.56 -13.89
N ASN A 72 -15.04 -4.36 -14.00
CA ASN A 72 -14.56 -3.27 -14.86
C ASN A 72 -13.23 -2.64 -14.37
N TYR A 73 -12.90 -2.79 -13.09
CA TYR A 73 -11.66 -2.31 -12.48
C TYR A 73 -10.53 -3.35 -12.51
N PHE A 74 -10.80 -4.50 -13.10
CA PHE A 74 -9.89 -5.63 -13.17
C PHE A 74 -8.93 -5.45 -14.36
N SER A 75 -7.67 -5.17 -14.08
CA SER A 75 -6.66 -4.82 -15.11
C SER A 75 -5.36 -5.62 -14.95
N VAL A 76 -4.50 -5.56 -15.96
CA VAL A 76 -3.15 -6.17 -15.88
C VAL A 76 -2.35 -5.55 -14.74
N GLY A 77 -2.46 -4.23 -14.51
CA GLY A 77 -1.84 -3.55 -13.38
C GLY A 77 -2.30 -4.08 -12.02
N THR A 78 -3.57 -4.51 -11.89
CA THR A 78 -4.10 -5.10 -10.66
C THR A 78 -3.36 -6.39 -10.29
N PHE A 79 -3.07 -7.26 -11.28
CA PHE A 79 -2.28 -8.47 -11.06
C PHE A 79 -0.81 -8.17 -10.75
N LEU A 80 -0.22 -7.22 -11.48
CA LEU A 80 1.17 -6.79 -11.25
C LEU A 80 1.36 -6.20 -9.85
N TYR A 81 0.32 -5.59 -9.30
CA TYR A 81 0.30 -5.11 -7.93
C TYR A 81 0.13 -6.27 -6.94
N LEU A 82 -0.93 -7.08 -7.10
CA LEU A 82 -1.36 -8.09 -6.12
C LEU A 82 -0.40 -9.26 -5.96
N ILE A 83 0.04 -9.87 -7.07
CA ILE A 83 0.79 -11.13 -7.06
C ILE A 83 2.11 -11.00 -6.29
N PRO A 84 2.96 -9.98 -6.55
CA PRO A 84 4.24 -9.86 -5.83
C PRO A 84 4.11 -9.19 -4.46
N TYR A 85 2.96 -8.57 -4.14
CA TYR A 85 2.80 -7.68 -2.99
C TYR A 85 3.30 -8.29 -1.66
N GLY A 86 2.71 -9.40 -1.22
CA GLY A 86 3.06 -10.01 0.06
C GLY A 86 4.46 -10.62 0.06
N SER A 87 4.94 -11.09 -1.09
CA SER A 87 6.33 -11.57 -1.23
C SER A 87 7.31 -10.42 -1.05
N PHE A 88 7.05 -9.26 -1.64
CA PHE A 88 7.88 -8.07 -1.47
C PHE A 88 7.82 -7.51 -0.04
N ILE A 89 6.66 -7.53 0.63
CA ILE A 89 6.58 -7.18 2.05
C ILE A 89 7.41 -8.15 2.90
N SER A 90 7.37 -9.44 2.59
CA SER A 90 8.17 -10.46 3.29
C SER A 90 9.67 -10.22 3.10
N ILE A 91 10.09 -9.85 1.89
CA ILE A 91 11.47 -9.45 1.59
C ILE A 91 11.84 -8.20 2.40
N GLY A 92 11.01 -7.16 2.37
CA GLY A 92 11.25 -5.92 3.12
C GLY A 92 11.33 -6.15 4.63
N SER A 93 10.50 -7.04 5.16
CA SER A 93 10.51 -7.39 6.58
C SER A 93 11.80 -8.13 6.95
N ARG A 94 12.26 -9.06 6.11
CA ARG A 94 13.55 -9.73 6.30
C ARG A 94 14.72 -8.76 6.23
N VAL A 95 14.73 -7.85 5.25
CA VAL A 95 15.74 -6.80 5.12
C VAL A 95 15.75 -5.92 6.37
N TYR A 96 14.57 -5.52 6.86
CA TYR A 96 14.47 -4.77 8.11
C TYR A 96 15.10 -5.55 9.26
N THR A 97 14.71 -6.81 9.46
CA THR A 97 15.24 -7.60 10.56
C THR A 97 16.74 -7.84 10.46
N TRP A 98 17.30 -7.89 9.25
CA TRP A 98 18.74 -8.09 9.05
C TRP A 98 19.55 -6.81 9.33
N LEU A 99 19.03 -5.65 8.95
CA LEU A 99 19.73 -4.37 9.08
C LEU A 99 19.47 -3.65 10.41
N PHE A 100 18.31 -3.89 11.03
CA PHE A 100 17.73 -2.99 12.04
C PHE A 100 17.20 -3.70 13.29
N VAL A 101 17.68 -4.91 13.61
CA VAL A 101 17.14 -5.70 14.74
C VAL A 101 17.41 -5.12 16.14
N ASN A 102 18.34 -4.17 16.30
CA ASN A 102 18.73 -3.61 17.61
C ASN A 102 19.01 -2.10 17.56
N ILE A 103 18.08 -1.32 17.03
CA ILE A 103 18.21 0.14 16.94
C ILE A 103 17.37 0.84 18.01
N ASP A 104 17.93 1.95 18.52
CA ASP A 104 17.25 2.82 19.47
C ASP A 104 15.93 3.36 18.93
N SER A 105 15.04 3.74 19.85
CA SER A 105 13.73 4.32 19.54
C SER A 105 13.82 5.52 18.58
N SER A 106 14.89 6.33 18.68
CA SER A 106 15.12 7.47 17.77
C SER A 106 15.37 7.04 16.32
N PHE A 107 16.09 5.94 16.10
CA PHE A 107 16.35 5.40 14.76
C PHE A 107 15.09 4.79 14.13
N ARG A 108 14.14 4.30 14.94
CA ARG A 108 12.84 3.81 14.44
C ARG A 108 12.04 4.92 13.75
N ILE A 109 12.15 6.16 14.24
CA ILE A 109 11.51 7.33 13.60
C ILE A 109 12.13 7.59 12.22
N ILE A 110 13.46 7.61 12.14
CA ILE A 110 14.19 7.82 10.88
C ILE A 110 13.80 6.76 9.84
N ILE A 111 13.74 5.49 10.26
CA ILE A 111 13.35 4.39 9.37
C ILE A 111 11.88 4.46 8.98
N SER A 112 11.00 4.93 9.87
CA SER A 112 9.60 5.15 9.53
C SER A 112 9.45 6.28 8.51
N ILE A 113 10.24 7.35 8.61
CA ILE A 113 10.30 8.41 7.59
C ILE A 113 10.76 7.82 6.25
N LEU A 114 11.85 7.04 6.25
CA LEU A 114 12.31 6.36 5.04
C LEU A 114 11.26 5.42 4.47
N GLY A 115 10.55 4.66 5.32
CA GLY A 115 9.45 3.78 4.93
C GLY A 115 8.31 4.55 4.27
N CYS A 116 7.90 5.68 4.84
CA CYS A 116 6.91 6.58 4.24
C CYS A 116 7.37 7.13 2.89
N LEU A 117 8.62 7.56 2.77
CA LEU A 117 9.15 8.09 1.51
C LEU A 117 9.17 7.02 0.42
N LEU A 118 9.60 5.79 0.75
CA LEU A 118 9.56 4.65 -0.18
C LEU A 118 8.13 4.29 -0.57
N TYR A 119 7.20 4.33 0.39
CA TYR A 119 5.79 4.11 0.13
C TYR A 119 5.22 5.16 -0.84
N TYR A 120 5.42 6.46 -0.57
CA TYR A 120 4.95 7.55 -1.43
C TYR A 120 5.58 7.52 -2.81
N PHE A 121 6.89 7.29 -2.90
CA PHE A 121 7.59 7.12 -4.15
C PHE A 121 6.97 5.97 -4.97
N GLY A 122 6.82 4.80 -4.34
CA GLY A 122 6.35 3.60 -4.99
C GLY A 122 4.92 3.71 -5.52
N ILE A 123 3.98 4.18 -4.69
CA ILE A 123 2.58 4.29 -5.10
C ILE A 123 2.40 5.36 -6.18
N SER A 124 3.15 6.45 -6.10
CA SER A 124 3.13 7.52 -7.11
C SER A 124 3.67 7.04 -8.45
N LEU A 125 4.76 6.26 -8.44
CA LEU A 125 5.35 5.68 -9.64
C LEU A 125 4.39 4.66 -10.28
N PHE A 126 3.76 3.80 -9.46
CA PHE A 126 2.77 2.84 -9.94
C PHE A 126 1.58 3.54 -10.63
N ILE A 127 1.00 4.56 -9.98
CA ILE A 127 -0.11 5.34 -10.55
C ILE A 127 0.32 6.03 -11.84
N ALA A 128 1.52 6.62 -11.88
CA ALA A 128 2.03 7.32 -13.06
C ALA A 128 2.22 6.41 -14.28
N CYS A 129 2.41 5.10 -14.09
CA CYS A 129 2.53 4.14 -15.20
C CYS A 129 1.21 3.91 -15.95
N ASN A 130 0.06 4.22 -15.34
CA ASN A 130 -1.28 4.10 -15.93
C ASN A 130 -1.58 2.73 -16.59
N ILE A 131 -1.04 1.64 -16.02
CA ILE A 131 -1.24 0.28 -16.54
C ILE A 131 -2.39 -0.47 -15.84
N GLY A 132 -3.05 0.18 -14.88
CA GLY A 132 -4.12 -0.40 -14.09
C GLY A 132 -4.30 0.26 -12.73
N THR A 133 -5.09 -0.38 -11.89
CA THR A 133 -5.45 0.11 -10.55
C THR A 133 -5.10 -0.95 -9.50
N ASP A 134 -4.61 -0.53 -8.35
CA ASP A 134 -4.45 -1.41 -7.19
C ASP A 134 -5.83 -1.87 -6.67
N PRO A 135 -5.90 -3.05 -6.02
CA PRO A 135 -7.16 -3.65 -5.60
C PRO A 135 -8.02 -2.75 -4.69
N PHE A 136 -7.40 -1.98 -3.81
CA PHE A 136 -8.14 -1.13 -2.88
C PHE A 136 -8.74 0.08 -3.56
N ASN A 137 -8.02 0.71 -4.48
CA ASN A 137 -8.61 1.79 -5.27
C ASN A 137 -9.71 1.24 -6.20
N GLY A 138 -9.54 0.04 -6.78
CA GLY A 138 -10.63 -0.64 -7.50
C GLY A 138 -11.86 -0.87 -6.62
N PHE A 139 -11.66 -1.21 -5.35
CA PHE A 139 -12.75 -1.40 -4.39
C PHE A 139 -13.45 -0.09 -4.06
N VAL A 140 -12.68 0.98 -3.86
CA VAL A 140 -13.19 2.34 -3.65
C VAL A 140 -14.02 2.80 -4.86
N PHE A 141 -13.55 2.59 -6.08
CA PHE A 141 -14.30 2.94 -7.30
C PHE A 141 -15.59 2.12 -7.43
N ALA A 142 -15.54 0.82 -7.15
CA ALA A 142 -16.73 -0.04 -7.18
C ALA A 142 -17.79 0.39 -6.15
N ILE A 143 -17.38 0.87 -4.97
CA ILE A 143 -18.30 1.46 -3.99
C ILE A 143 -18.83 2.80 -4.53
N GLN A 144 -17.95 3.67 -5.03
CA GLN A 144 -18.29 4.99 -5.55
C GLN A 144 -19.39 4.92 -6.60
N ASP A 145 -19.27 4.02 -7.57
CA ASP A 145 -20.25 3.82 -8.64
C ASP A 145 -21.63 3.42 -8.11
N LYS A 146 -21.68 2.68 -6.99
CA LYS A 146 -22.94 2.20 -6.39
C LYS A 146 -23.63 3.24 -5.52
N ILE A 147 -22.87 4.07 -4.79
CA ILE A 147 -23.43 5.00 -3.79
C ILE A 147 -23.44 6.46 -4.25
N GLY A 148 -22.80 6.80 -5.38
CA GLY A 148 -22.78 8.15 -5.95
C GLY A 148 -22.03 9.20 -5.13
N TRP A 149 -21.24 8.78 -4.14
CA TRP A 149 -20.40 9.69 -3.34
C TRP A 149 -19.19 10.17 -4.15
N SER A 150 -18.55 11.26 -3.70
CA SER A 150 -17.27 11.65 -4.30
C SER A 150 -16.16 10.67 -3.91
N LEU A 151 -15.22 10.44 -4.82
CA LEU A 151 -14.07 9.55 -4.60
C LEU A 151 -13.37 9.80 -3.25
N ARG A 152 -13.14 11.07 -2.93
CA ARG A 152 -12.53 11.50 -1.66
C ARG A 152 -13.34 11.05 -0.45
N LYS A 153 -14.67 11.18 -0.48
CA LYS A 153 -15.55 10.77 0.63
C LYS A 153 -15.51 9.26 0.83
N VAL A 154 -15.59 8.48 -0.26
CA VAL A 154 -15.53 7.01 -0.19
C VAL A 154 -14.19 6.55 0.37
N LYS A 155 -13.08 7.08 -0.17
CA LYS A 155 -11.72 6.71 0.26
C LYS A 155 -11.49 7.01 1.74
N ILE A 156 -11.81 8.22 2.21
CA ILE A 156 -11.64 8.59 3.62
C ILE A 156 -12.50 7.72 4.53
N SER A 157 -13.76 7.47 4.15
CA SER A 157 -14.66 6.63 4.96
C SER A 157 -14.14 5.20 5.06
N LEU A 158 -13.63 4.65 3.95
CA LEU A 158 -13.02 3.32 3.93
C LEU A 158 -11.75 3.28 4.77
N ASP A 159 -10.87 4.26 4.64
CA ASP A 159 -9.61 4.30 5.39
C ASP A 159 -9.85 4.39 6.90
N ILE A 160 -10.83 5.20 7.32
CA ILE A 160 -11.25 5.26 8.73
C ILE A 160 -11.76 3.89 9.20
N LEU A 161 -12.62 3.25 8.41
CA LEU A 161 -13.16 1.93 8.74
C LEU A 161 -12.06 0.87 8.85
N LEU A 162 -11.12 0.85 7.91
CA LEU A 162 -9.98 -0.08 7.89
C LEU A 162 -9.07 0.12 9.10
N VAL A 163 -8.77 1.36 9.48
CA VAL A 163 -8.00 1.66 10.69
C VAL A 163 -8.74 1.20 11.94
N ILE A 164 -10.04 1.51 12.07
CA ILE A 164 -10.85 1.10 13.22
C ILE A 164 -10.85 -0.42 13.36
N ILE A 165 -11.16 -1.14 12.29
CA ILE A 165 -11.16 -2.61 12.29
C ILE A 165 -9.77 -3.15 12.60
N GLY A 166 -8.72 -2.61 11.96
CA GLY A 166 -7.34 -3.02 12.19
C GLY A 166 -6.93 -2.87 13.66
N VAL A 167 -7.23 -1.74 14.28
CA VAL A 167 -6.92 -1.49 15.70
C VAL A 167 -7.72 -2.41 16.62
N ILE A 168 -9.01 -2.64 16.36
CA ILE A 168 -9.83 -3.58 17.14
C ILE A 168 -9.26 -4.99 17.08
N LEU A 169 -8.71 -5.38 15.93
CA LEU A 169 -8.07 -6.68 15.73
C LEU A 169 -6.63 -6.76 16.27
N GLY A 170 -6.11 -5.70 16.90
CA GLY A 170 -4.78 -5.66 17.52
C GLY A 170 -3.67 -5.03 16.66
N GLY A 171 -4.02 -4.47 15.50
CA GLY A 171 -3.09 -3.79 14.61
C GLY A 171 -2.54 -2.50 15.20
N LYS A 172 -1.28 -2.19 14.93
CA LYS A 172 -0.61 -1.03 15.51
C LYS A 172 -0.85 0.22 14.69
N ALA A 173 -1.80 1.04 15.15
CA ALA A 173 -1.89 2.43 14.73
C ALA A 173 -0.96 3.30 15.57
N GLY A 174 -0.34 4.30 14.94
CA GLY A 174 0.55 5.23 15.64
C GLY A 174 0.70 6.55 14.91
N VAL A 175 1.75 7.32 15.25
CA VAL A 175 2.02 8.63 14.66
C VAL A 175 2.09 8.55 13.14
N PHE A 176 2.73 7.51 12.60
CA PHE A 176 2.86 7.35 11.15
C PHE A 176 1.54 6.94 10.46
N THR A 177 0.56 6.40 11.19
CA THR A 177 -0.80 6.20 10.65
C THR A 177 -1.50 7.53 10.43
N ILE A 178 -1.37 8.47 11.36
CA ILE A 178 -1.95 9.80 11.22
C ILE A 178 -1.23 10.56 10.11
N VAL A 179 0.11 10.52 10.08
CA VAL A 179 0.92 11.16 9.03
C VAL A 179 0.53 10.63 7.66
N THR A 180 0.48 9.31 7.47
CA THR A 180 0.11 8.71 6.18
C THR A 180 -1.34 9.01 5.81
N ALA A 181 -2.30 8.91 6.73
CA ALA A 181 -3.69 9.24 6.44
C ALA A 181 -3.88 10.68 5.93
N LEU A 182 -3.13 11.65 6.49
CA LEU A 182 -3.25 13.06 6.11
C LEU A 182 -2.43 13.43 4.87
N THR A 183 -1.25 12.82 4.70
CA THR A 183 -0.27 13.27 3.68
C THR A 183 -0.22 12.40 2.44
N THR A 184 -0.71 11.15 2.46
CA THR A 184 -0.66 10.26 1.29
C THR A 184 -1.34 10.90 0.08
N GLY A 185 -2.56 11.40 0.21
CA GLY A 185 -3.31 11.96 -0.92
C GLY A 185 -2.57 13.10 -1.65
N PRO A 186 -2.24 14.21 -0.97
CA PRO A 186 -1.53 15.33 -1.59
C PRO A 186 -0.15 14.99 -2.14
N VAL A 187 0.63 14.18 -1.41
CA VAL A 187 2.00 13.82 -1.82
C VAL A 187 1.95 12.93 -3.06
N VAL A 188 1.07 11.93 -3.07
CA VAL A 188 0.91 11.02 -4.19
C VAL A 188 0.44 11.75 -5.44
N GLN A 189 -0.53 12.66 -5.31
CA GLN A 189 -1.00 13.46 -6.43
C GLN A 189 0.11 14.32 -7.06
N CYS A 190 0.97 14.93 -6.22
CA CYS A 190 2.09 15.75 -6.68
C CYS A 190 3.15 14.89 -7.39
N LEU A 191 3.62 13.83 -6.73
CA LEU A 191 4.67 12.95 -7.24
C LEU A 191 4.22 12.15 -8.48
N SER A 192 2.99 11.65 -8.51
CA SER A 192 2.47 10.91 -9.67
C SER A 192 2.35 11.83 -10.89
N GLY A 193 1.97 13.10 -10.69
CA GLY A 193 1.95 14.11 -11.76
C GLY A 193 3.34 14.41 -12.30
N TYR A 194 4.35 14.47 -11.43
CA TYR A 194 5.75 14.63 -11.83
C TYR A 194 6.26 13.42 -12.64
N PHE A 195 6.08 12.20 -12.12
CA PHE A 195 6.50 10.98 -12.82
C PHE A 195 5.76 10.76 -14.13
N SER A 196 4.46 11.05 -14.19
CA SER A 196 3.66 10.95 -15.42
C SER A 196 4.24 11.85 -16.51
N LYS A 197 4.60 13.10 -16.18
CA LYS A 197 5.28 13.99 -17.13
C LYS A 197 6.57 13.39 -17.66
N GLN A 198 7.43 12.83 -16.80
CA GLN A 198 8.72 12.27 -17.22
C GLN A 198 8.59 11.00 -18.05
N LEU A 199 7.71 10.09 -17.63
CA LEU A 199 7.51 8.82 -18.32
C LEU A 199 6.95 9.04 -19.72
N HIS A 200 6.00 9.97 -19.86
CA HIS A 200 5.35 10.25 -21.15
C HIS A 200 6.04 11.36 -21.97
N SER A 201 6.85 12.23 -21.39
CA SER A 201 7.70 13.18 -22.16
C SER A 201 8.87 12.48 -22.83
N SER A 202 9.30 11.31 -22.33
CA SER A 202 10.28 10.47 -23.00
C SER A 202 9.72 9.73 -24.23
N GLU A 203 8.44 9.96 -24.54
CA GLU A 203 7.71 9.36 -25.66
C GLU A 203 7.50 10.34 -26.84
N SER A 204 7.87 11.62 -26.70
CA SER A 204 7.85 12.66 -27.74
C SER A 204 9.25 12.98 -28.26
#